data_AF-A0A3L7S6Y1-F1
#
_entry.id   AF-A0A3L7S6Y1-F1
#
_cell.length_a   1.000
_cell.length_b   1.000
_cell.length_c   1.000
_cell.angle_alpha   90.00
_cell.angle_beta   90.00
_cell.angle_gamma   90.00
#
_symmetry.space_group_name_H-M   'P 1'
#
loop_
_entity.id
_entity.type
_entity.pdbx_description
1 polymer ?
#
loop_
_entity_poly.entity_id
_entity_poly.type
_entity_poly.pdbx_seq_one_letter_code
_entity_poly.pdbx_strand_id
1 'polypeptide(L)'
;MSSTVSLTAANLRRGEATMAASMIGAFMECSPTIQAVVLDMIAIINSDDSDPDDVDAALNTLIEALFHEKTAQICEQDEALFNSPQLKAAAEEIESEHAHFATRVRQLMEEKGVTQAQLAHEANITQPAVSNLLNRNARPQRRTVSRFAAALGVSPEELWPTKPTSVPASRE
;
A
#
# COMPACT_ATOMS: atom_id res chain seq x y z
N MET A 1 20.30 13.63 27.03
CA MET A 1 20.28 14.78 26.11
C MET A 1 18.94 14.70 25.41
N SER A 2 17.93 15.44 25.86
CA SER A 2 16.58 15.35 25.31
C SER A 2 16.58 15.76 23.84
N SER A 3 16.22 14.83 22.96
CA SER A 3 16.01 15.13 21.54
C SER A 3 14.66 15.81 21.37
N THR A 4 14.56 17.09 21.73
CA THR A 4 13.42 17.90 21.31
C THR A 4 13.45 17.97 19.78
N VAL A 5 12.49 17.30 19.12
CA VAL A 5 12.22 17.49 17.68
C VAL A 5 11.83 18.95 17.49
N SER A 6 12.82 19.80 17.20
CA SER A 6 12.60 21.21 16.93
C SER A 6 12.01 21.33 15.54
N LEU A 7 10.68 21.43 15.46
CA LEU A 7 9.96 21.70 14.22
C LEU A 7 10.29 23.13 13.78
N THR A 8 11.37 23.31 13.02
CA THR A 8 11.73 24.62 12.46
C THR A 8 10.85 24.92 11.26
N ALA A 9 10.33 26.15 11.16
CA ALA A 9 9.47 26.61 10.06
C ALA A 9 10.07 26.39 8.65
N ALA A 10 11.40 26.25 8.54
CA ALA A 10 12.11 25.97 7.29
C ALA A 10 11.85 24.56 6.71
N ASN A 11 11.48 23.58 7.55
CA ASN A 11 11.31 22.19 7.15
C ASN A 11 9.85 21.73 7.08
N LEU A 12 8.91 22.57 7.52
CA LEU A 12 7.49 22.21 7.58
C LEU A 12 6.84 22.41 6.20
N ARG A 13 6.50 21.31 5.53
CA ARG A 13 5.78 21.38 4.25
C ARG A 13 4.34 21.82 4.50
N ARG A 14 3.74 22.52 3.53
CA ARG A 14 2.33 22.97 3.63
C ARG A 14 1.38 21.81 3.96
N GLY A 15 1.58 20.65 3.35
CA GLY A 15 0.76 19.45 3.63
C GLY A 15 0.91 18.93 5.08
N GLU A 16 2.12 18.95 5.63
CA GLU A 16 2.40 18.55 7.01
C GLU A 16 1.77 19.53 8.00
N ALA A 17 1.82 20.84 7.72
CA ALA A 17 1.14 21.86 8.52
C ALA A 17 -0.39 21.69 8.53
N THR A 18 -0.99 21.37 7.38
CA THR A 18 -2.43 21.10 7.28
C THR A 18 -2.83 19.84 8.05
N MET A 19 -2.02 18.77 7.96
CA MET A 19 -2.25 17.54 8.71
C MET A 19 -2.14 17.79 10.22
N ALA A 20 -1.09 18.48 10.68
CA ALA A 20 -0.91 18.83 12.09
C ALA A 20 -2.08 19.69 12.61
N ALA A 21 -2.54 20.68 11.86
CA ALA A 21 -3.70 21.49 12.22
C ALA A 21 -4.98 20.64 12.34
N SER A 22 -5.19 19.67 11.45
CA SER A 22 -6.32 18.74 11.54
C SER A 22 -6.24 17.82 12.76
N MET A 23 -5.05 17.34 13.12
CA MET A 23 -4.85 16.49 14.31
C MET A 23 -5.10 17.29 15.59
N ILE A 24 -4.62 18.54 15.64
CA ILE A 24 -4.87 19.46 16.77
C ILE A 24 -6.36 19.76 16.88
N GLY A 25 -7.06 20.01 15.76
CA GLY A 25 -8.51 20.20 15.76
C GLY A 25 -9.26 19.01 16.36
N ALA A 26 -8.95 17.79 15.89
CA ALA A 26 -9.56 16.56 16.40
C ALA A 26 -9.30 16.36 17.90
N PHE A 27 -8.06 16.62 18.37
CA PHE A 27 -7.73 16.57 19.79
C PHE A 27 -8.55 17.56 20.63
N MET A 28 -8.70 18.79 20.16
CA MET A 28 -9.46 19.84 20.86
C MET A 28 -10.95 19.52 20.95
N GLU A 29 -11.48 18.71 20.03
CA GLU A 29 -12.87 18.22 20.04
C GLU A 29 -13.08 17.04 20.99
N CYS A 30 -12.02 16.33 21.39
CA CYS A 30 -12.10 15.23 22.34
C CYS A 30 -12.51 15.69 23.76
N SER A 31 -13.12 14.77 24.52
CA SER A 31 -13.38 15.02 25.95
C SER A 31 -12.07 15.11 26.75
N PRO A 32 -12.07 15.79 27.92
CA PRO A 32 -10.86 15.93 28.75
C PRO A 32 -10.19 14.59 29.13
N THR A 33 -10.99 13.54 29.34
CA THR A 33 -10.48 12.19 29.63
C THR A 33 -9.72 11.60 28.44
N ILE A 34 -10.25 11.76 27.23
CA ILE A 34 -9.60 11.27 26.00
C ILE A 34 -8.36 12.12 25.70
N GLN A 35 -8.42 13.43 25.91
CA GLN A 35 -7.27 14.32 25.77
C GLN A 35 -6.10 13.90 26.68
N ALA A 36 -6.38 13.52 27.93
CA ALA A 36 -5.36 13.03 28.85
C ALA A 36 -4.66 11.76 28.30
N VAL A 37 -5.43 10.80 27.80
CA VAL A 37 -4.88 9.56 27.19
C VAL A 37 -4.00 9.89 25.98
N VAL A 38 -4.45 10.79 25.10
CA VAL A 38 -3.66 11.23 23.93
C VAL A 38 -2.34 11.86 24.36
N LEU A 39 -2.36 12.73 25.38
CA LEU A 39 -1.15 13.37 25.90
C LEU A 39 -0.18 12.35 26.52
N ASP A 40 -0.68 11.35 27.23
CA ASP A 40 0.13 10.26 27.77
C ASP A 40 0.80 9.46 26.65
N MET A 41 0.08 9.15 25.56
CA MET A 41 0.65 8.46 24.40
C MET A 41 1.71 9.31 23.69
N ILE A 42 1.49 10.62 23.55
CA ILE A 42 2.49 11.56 22.98
C ILE A 42 3.76 11.60 23.83
N ALA A 43 3.64 11.51 25.15
CA ALA A 43 4.79 11.47 26.06
C ALA A 43 5.62 10.18 25.87
N ILE A 44 4.95 9.04 25.65
CA ILE A 44 5.62 7.77 25.33
C ILE A 44 6.36 7.87 24.00
N ILE A 45 5.71 8.41 22.96
CA ILE A 45 6.28 8.53 21.61
C ILE A 45 7.51 9.46 21.58
N ASN A 46 7.49 10.55 22.34
CA ASN A 46 8.58 11.54 22.36
C ASN A 46 9.66 11.24 23.41
N SER A 47 9.52 10.17 24.19
CA SER A 47 10.50 9.77 25.18
C SER A 47 11.65 9.01 24.50
N ASP A 48 12.88 9.51 24.70
CA ASP A 48 14.11 8.88 24.19
C ASP A 48 14.37 7.49 24.81
N ASP A 49 13.70 7.16 25.93
CA ASP A 49 13.88 5.91 26.70
C ASP A 49 12.78 4.86 26.45
N SER A 50 11.81 5.14 25.57
CA SER A 50 10.72 4.21 25.25
C SER A 50 11.18 3.08 24.33
N ASP A 51 10.69 1.86 24.55
CA ASP A 51 10.94 0.74 23.65
C ASP A 51 10.17 0.91 22.32
N PRO A 52 10.70 0.48 21.17
CA PRO A 52 10.01 0.57 19.88
C PRO A 52 8.60 -0.03 19.86
N ASP A 53 8.35 -1.12 20.60
CA ASP A 53 7.03 -1.76 20.67
C ASP A 53 6.04 -0.87 21.46
N ASP A 54 6.52 -0.20 22.51
CA ASP A 54 5.71 0.75 23.29
C ASP A 54 5.37 2.01 22.45
N VAL A 55 6.31 2.47 21.61
CA VAL A 55 6.08 3.57 20.69
C VAL A 55 5.02 3.20 19.65
N ASP A 56 5.07 1.99 19.07
CA ASP A 56 4.08 1.53 18.09
C ASP A 56 2.69 1.36 18.72
N ALA A 57 2.61 0.78 19.92
CA ALA A 57 1.37 0.65 20.67
C ALA A 57 0.77 2.01 21.04
N ALA A 58 1.59 2.97 21.45
CA ALA A 58 1.16 4.33 21.76
C ALA A 58 0.67 5.07 20.50
N LEU A 59 1.33 4.88 19.36
CA LEU A 59 0.93 5.48 18.09
C LEU A 59 -0.43 4.96 17.62
N ASN A 60 -0.64 3.64 17.69
CA ASN A 60 -1.93 3.04 17.32
C ASN A 60 -3.07 3.53 18.23
N THR A 61 -2.82 3.58 19.54
CA THR A 61 -3.78 4.09 20.53
C THR A 61 -4.11 5.58 20.31
N LEU A 62 -3.10 6.39 19.98
CA LEU A 62 -3.27 7.80 19.64
C LEU A 62 -4.19 7.99 18.43
N ILE A 63 -3.95 7.21 17.36
CA ILE A 63 -4.75 7.25 16.13
C ILE A 63 -6.19 6.85 16.43
N GLU A 64 -6.38 5.76 17.18
CA GLU A 64 -7.71 5.28 17.54
C GLU A 64 -8.48 6.30 18.39
N ALA A 65 -7.82 6.95 19.35
CA ALA A 65 -8.44 7.94 20.23
C ALA A 65 -8.83 9.23 19.50
N LEU A 66 -7.98 9.72 18.59
CA LEU A 66 -8.20 10.98 17.86
C LEU A 66 -9.17 10.83 16.68
N PHE A 67 -9.32 9.61 16.13
CA PHE A 67 -10.06 9.39 14.89
C PHE A 67 -11.20 8.38 15.01
N HIS A 68 -11.66 8.07 16.23
CA HIS A 68 -12.67 7.05 16.54
C HIS A 68 -14.01 7.20 15.79
N GLU A 69 -14.46 8.43 15.48
CA GLU A 69 -15.62 8.68 14.60
C GLU A 69 -15.25 8.82 13.12
N LYS A 70 -14.01 9.21 12.82
CA LYS A 70 -13.54 9.41 11.45
C LYS A 70 -13.22 8.10 10.73
N THR A 71 -12.98 6.98 11.40
CA THR A 71 -12.87 5.68 10.72
C THR A 71 -14.17 5.28 10.02
N ALA A 72 -15.33 5.74 10.49
CA ALA A 72 -16.61 5.55 9.82
C ALA A 72 -16.88 6.60 8.72
N GLN A 73 -16.52 7.87 8.93
CA GLN A 73 -16.66 8.93 7.91
C GLN A 73 -15.57 8.92 6.82
N ILE A 74 -14.41 8.33 7.08
CA ILE A 74 -13.41 7.99 6.07
C ILE A 74 -14.03 7.02 5.08
N CYS A 75 -14.86 6.05 5.51
CA CYS A 75 -15.59 5.16 4.60
C CYS A 75 -16.60 5.90 3.69
N GLU A 76 -17.29 6.93 4.20
CA GLU A 76 -18.31 7.66 3.42
C GLU A 76 -17.71 8.72 2.47
N GLN A 77 -16.63 9.39 2.86
CA GLN A 77 -15.94 10.35 1.98
C GLN A 77 -15.00 9.67 0.98
N ASP A 78 -14.49 8.47 1.30
CA ASP A 78 -13.79 7.61 0.33
C ASP A 78 -14.73 7.07 -0.75
N GLU A 79 -16.03 6.90 -0.49
CA GLU A 79 -16.94 6.40 -1.51
C GLU A 79 -16.92 7.29 -2.76
N ALA A 80 -16.86 8.61 -2.64
CA ALA A 80 -16.79 9.49 -3.81
C ALA A 80 -15.43 9.44 -4.53
N LEU A 81 -14.34 9.25 -3.78
CA LEU A 81 -12.98 9.16 -4.32
C LEU A 81 -12.76 7.79 -5.00
N PHE A 82 -13.06 6.68 -4.32
CA PHE A 82 -13.03 5.31 -4.85
C PHE A 82 -14.08 5.06 -5.94
N ASN A 83 -15.22 5.77 -5.93
CA ASN A 83 -16.18 5.75 -7.04
C ASN A 83 -15.90 6.79 -8.13
N SER A 84 -14.84 7.59 -8.04
CA SER A 84 -14.51 8.53 -9.10
C SER A 84 -14.23 7.77 -10.40
N PRO A 85 -14.77 8.22 -11.56
CA PRO A 85 -14.55 7.57 -12.84
C PRO A 85 -13.07 7.39 -13.17
N GLN A 86 -12.21 8.31 -12.71
CA GLN A 86 -10.77 8.28 -12.96
C GLN A 86 -10.08 7.19 -12.13
N LEU A 87 -10.43 7.03 -10.85
CA LEU A 87 -9.87 5.94 -10.04
C LEU A 87 -10.46 4.59 -10.38
N LYS A 88 -11.75 4.52 -10.73
CA LYS A 88 -12.36 3.30 -11.29
C LYS A 88 -11.71 2.91 -12.61
N ALA A 89 -11.51 3.85 -13.54
CA ALA A 89 -10.83 3.57 -14.80
C ALA A 89 -9.37 3.17 -14.59
N ALA A 90 -8.64 3.81 -13.66
CA ALA A 90 -7.28 3.42 -13.33
C ALA A 90 -7.21 2.04 -12.66
N ALA A 91 -8.15 1.73 -11.75
CA ALA A 91 -8.25 0.43 -11.09
C ALA A 91 -8.67 -0.65 -12.09
N GLU A 92 -9.63 -0.38 -12.97
CA GLU A 92 -10.05 -1.26 -14.07
C GLU A 92 -8.94 -1.45 -15.10
N GLU A 93 -8.12 -0.43 -15.37
CA GLU A 93 -6.95 -0.55 -16.24
C GLU A 93 -5.87 -1.43 -15.60
N ILE A 94 -5.58 -1.21 -14.31
CA ILE A 94 -4.66 -2.07 -13.53
C ILE A 94 -5.19 -3.50 -13.48
N GLU A 95 -6.49 -3.69 -13.20
CA GLU A 95 -7.16 -4.98 -13.12
C GLU A 95 -7.21 -5.70 -14.48
N SER A 96 -7.44 -4.95 -15.57
CA SER A 96 -7.34 -5.41 -16.96
C SER A 96 -5.93 -5.91 -17.29
N GLU A 97 -4.89 -5.20 -16.86
CA GLU A 97 -3.49 -5.62 -17.01
C GLU A 97 -3.21 -6.92 -16.23
N HIS A 98 -3.80 -7.08 -15.05
CA HIS A 98 -3.67 -8.28 -14.22
C HIS A 98 -4.36 -9.50 -14.82
N ALA A 99 -5.60 -9.33 -15.27
CA ALA A 99 -6.37 -10.37 -15.94
C ALA A 99 -5.69 -10.82 -17.25
N HIS A 100 -5.05 -9.89 -17.98
CA HIS A 100 -4.30 -10.19 -19.18
C HIS A 100 -3.17 -11.19 -18.92
N PHE A 101 -2.36 -10.98 -17.88
CA PHE A 101 -1.26 -11.89 -17.53
C PHE A 101 -1.73 -13.29 -17.18
N ALA A 102 -2.71 -13.40 -16.27
CA ALA A 102 -3.20 -14.70 -15.84
C ALA A 102 -3.83 -15.47 -17.02
N THR A 103 -4.54 -14.76 -17.90
CA THR A 103 -5.10 -15.33 -19.14
C THR A 103 -4.00 -15.78 -20.10
N ARG A 104 -3.00 -14.93 -20.36
CA ARG A 104 -1.90 -15.26 -21.29
C ARG A 104 -1.07 -16.43 -20.80
N VAL A 105 -0.76 -16.49 -19.50
CA VAL A 105 -0.03 -17.62 -18.91
C VAL A 105 -0.82 -18.92 -19.06
N ARG A 106 -2.13 -18.93 -18.79
CA ARG A 106 -2.98 -20.12 -19.00
C ARG A 106 -2.99 -20.57 -20.45
N GLN A 107 -3.13 -19.64 -21.39
CA GLN A 107 -3.11 -19.95 -22.81
C GLN A 107 -1.79 -20.59 -23.23
N LEU A 108 -0.65 -20.03 -22.81
CA LEU A 108 0.66 -20.60 -23.10
C LEU A 108 0.87 -21.97 -22.45
N MET A 109 0.32 -22.18 -21.26
CA MET A 109 0.33 -23.49 -20.60
C MET A 109 -0.46 -24.52 -21.38
N GLU A 110 -1.64 -24.16 -21.91
CA GLU A 110 -2.46 -25.04 -22.76
C GLU A 110 -1.76 -25.34 -24.10
N GLU A 111 -1.23 -24.31 -24.77
CA GLU A 111 -0.49 -24.44 -26.03
C GLU A 111 0.75 -25.35 -25.90
N LYS A 112 1.41 -25.34 -24.74
CA LYS A 112 2.65 -26.10 -24.48
C LYS A 112 2.42 -27.41 -23.70
N GLY A 113 1.18 -27.70 -23.29
CA GLY A 113 0.87 -28.87 -22.46
C GLY A 113 1.52 -28.85 -21.07
N VAL A 114 1.76 -27.66 -20.50
CA VAL A 114 2.44 -27.45 -19.21
C VAL A 114 1.41 -27.31 -18.09
N THR A 115 1.56 -28.07 -17.01
CA THR A 115 0.72 -27.97 -15.81
C THR A 115 1.22 -26.89 -14.85
N GLN A 116 0.37 -26.43 -13.92
CA GLN A 116 0.81 -25.45 -12.90
C GLN A 116 1.95 -25.97 -12.03
N ALA A 117 2.00 -27.28 -11.77
CA ALA A 117 3.07 -27.90 -11.00
C ALA A 117 4.41 -27.89 -11.75
N GLN A 118 4.38 -28.15 -13.06
CA GLN A 118 5.56 -28.05 -13.93
C GLN A 118 6.02 -26.60 -14.04
N LEU A 119 5.10 -25.65 -14.25
CA LEU A 119 5.42 -24.22 -14.26
C LEU A 119 6.03 -23.77 -12.93
N ALA A 120 5.48 -24.21 -11.79
CA ALA A 120 6.03 -23.92 -10.47
C ALA A 120 7.48 -24.41 -10.36
N HIS A 121 7.73 -25.65 -10.77
CA HIS A 121 9.04 -26.27 -10.74
C HIS A 121 10.04 -25.54 -11.66
N GLU A 122 9.69 -25.31 -12.93
CA GLU A 122 10.57 -24.66 -13.92
C GLU A 122 10.82 -23.18 -13.59
N ALA A 123 9.80 -22.46 -13.12
CA ALA A 123 9.96 -21.10 -12.64
C ALA A 123 10.62 -21.04 -11.27
N ASN A 124 10.85 -22.17 -10.58
CA ASN A 124 11.39 -22.30 -9.23
C ASN A 124 10.56 -21.53 -8.15
N ILE A 125 9.25 -21.46 -8.32
CA ILE A 125 8.35 -20.87 -7.32
C ILE A 125 7.42 -21.93 -6.73
N THR A 126 6.82 -21.62 -5.57
CA THR A 126 5.92 -22.56 -4.92
C THR A 126 4.61 -22.68 -5.70
N GLN A 127 4.03 -23.89 -5.73
CA GLN A 127 2.74 -24.13 -6.39
C GLN A 127 1.60 -23.25 -5.81
N PRO A 128 1.53 -22.98 -4.48
CA PRO A 128 0.56 -22.01 -3.95
C PRO A 128 0.75 -20.60 -4.50
N ALA A 129 1.99 -20.15 -4.74
CA ALA A 129 2.27 -18.86 -5.35
C ALA A 129 1.78 -18.82 -6.82
N VAL A 130 2.00 -19.87 -7.61
CA VAL A 130 1.44 -19.99 -8.97
C VAL A 130 -0.09 -19.91 -8.93
N SER A 131 -0.73 -20.70 -8.06
CA SER A 131 -2.20 -20.72 -7.95
C SER A 131 -2.76 -19.36 -7.56
N ASN A 132 -2.12 -18.66 -6.61
CA ASN A 132 -2.54 -17.31 -6.22
C ASN A 132 -2.39 -16.30 -7.36
N LEU A 133 -1.30 -16.36 -8.12
CA LEU A 133 -1.06 -15.47 -9.27
C LEU A 133 -2.05 -15.70 -10.40
N LEU A 134 -2.45 -16.94 -10.64
CA LEU A 134 -3.41 -17.24 -11.71
C LEU A 134 -4.85 -17.01 -11.27
N ASN A 135 -5.21 -17.34 -10.02
CA ASN A 135 -6.62 -17.44 -9.62
C ASN A 135 -7.13 -16.32 -8.69
N ARG A 136 -6.25 -15.54 -8.05
CA ARG A 136 -6.66 -14.55 -7.03
C ARG A 136 -6.36 -13.09 -7.42
N ASN A 137 -6.20 -12.78 -8.71
CA ASN A 137 -5.85 -11.44 -9.20
C ASN A 137 -4.65 -10.80 -8.47
N ALA A 138 -3.68 -11.63 -8.09
CA ALA A 138 -2.47 -11.14 -7.44
C ALA A 138 -1.53 -10.51 -8.47
N ARG A 139 -1.09 -9.27 -8.21
CA ARG A 139 -0.13 -8.57 -9.07
C ARG A 139 1.22 -9.32 -9.11
N PRO A 140 1.68 -9.78 -10.28
CA PRO A 140 2.99 -10.41 -10.37
C PRO A 140 4.10 -9.39 -10.19
N GLN A 141 5.10 -9.73 -9.38
CA GLN A 141 6.35 -8.97 -9.34
C GLN A 141 7.09 -9.14 -10.67
N ARG A 142 7.83 -8.12 -11.12
CA ARG A 142 8.64 -8.19 -12.36
C ARG A 142 9.52 -9.43 -12.41
N ARG A 143 10.15 -9.78 -11.28
CA ARG A 143 10.97 -10.99 -11.14
C ARG A 143 10.17 -12.26 -11.43
N THR A 144 8.91 -12.33 -11.00
CA THR A 144 8.02 -13.46 -11.25
C THR A 144 7.61 -13.54 -12.71
N VAL A 145 7.29 -12.40 -13.34
CA VAL A 145 7.00 -12.34 -14.79
C VAL A 145 8.18 -12.89 -15.59
N SER A 146 9.41 -12.44 -15.30
CA SER A 146 10.61 -12.92 -16.00
C SER A 146 10.83 -14.43 -15.82
N ARG A 147 10.53 -14.99 -14.64
CA ARG A 147 10.67 -16.42 -14.37
C ARG A 147 9.64 -17.26 -15.11
N PHE A 148 8.40 -16.77 -15.20
CA PHE A 148 7.35 -17.43 -15.97
C PHE A 148 7.65 -17.36 -17.46
N ALA A 149 8.12 -16.21 -17.94
CA ALA A 149 8.52 -16.04 -19.33
C ALA A 149 9.65 -17.00 -19.70
N ALA A 150 10.67 -17.14 -18.84
CA ALA A 150 11.76 -18.08 -19.03
C ALA A 150 11.27 -19.54 -19.05
N ALA A 151 10.43 -19.94 -18.09
CA ALA A 151 9.85 -21.29 -18.04
C ALA A 151 8.99 -21.61 -19.27
N LEU A 152 8.19 -20.65 -19.72
CA LEU A 152 7.33 -20.79 -20.89
C LEU A 152 8.08 -20.54 -22.22
N GLY A 153 9.34 -20.11 -22.20
CA GLY A 153 10.14 -19.82 -23.39
C GLY A 153 9.61 -18.65 -24.22
N VAL A 154 9.11 -17.59 -23.57
CA VAL A 154 8.57 -16.37 -24.20
C VAL A 154 9.26 -15.12 -23.65
N SER A 155 9.00 -13.96 -24.25
CA SER A 155 9.48 -12.68 -23.71
C SER A 155 8.64 -12.22 -22.49
N PRO A 156 9.21 -11.55 -21.48
CA PRO A 156 8.45 -11.00 -20.37
C PRO A 156 7.35 -10.02 -20.81
N GLU A 157 7.58 -9.28 -21.89
CA GLU A 157 6.65 -8.30 -22.46
C GLU A 157 5.41 -8.96 -23.06
N GLU A 158 5.54 -10.21 -23.52
CA GLU A 158 4.42 -11.01 -24.02
C GLU A 158 3.46 -11.42 -22.89
N LEU A 159 3.99 -11.63 -21.68
CA LEU A 159 3.19 -11.94 -20.50
C LEU A 159 2.64 -10.66 -19.84
N TRP A 160 3.45 -9.61 -19.79
CA TRP A 160 3.12 -8.35 -19.14
C TRP A 160 3.73 -7.15 -19.87
N PRO A 161 2.95 -6.43 -20.71
CA PRO A 161 3.44 -5.23 -21.36
C PRO A 161 3.62 -4.12 -20.31
N THR A 162 4.86 -3.77 -19.97
CA THR A 162 5.11 -2.65 -19.05
C THR A 162 4.87 -1.33 -19.77
N LYS A 163 3.78 -0.62 -19.45
CA LYS A 163 3.70 0.81 -19.77
C LYS A 163 4.70 1.56 -18.88
N PRO A 164 5.49 2.51 -19.42
CA PRO A 164 6.34 3.35 -18.58
C PRO A 164 5.44 4.13 -17.62
N THR A 165 5.69 3.99 -16.33
CA THR A 165 5.04 4.82 -15.31
C THR A 165 5.43 6.25 -15.58
N SER A 166 4.50 7.07 -16.07
CA SER A 166 4.70 8.50 -16.23
C SER A 166 4.72 9.14 -14.85
N VAL A 167 5.82 8.96 -14.12
CA VAL A 167 6.16 9.83 -13.00
C VAL A 167 6.55 11.16 -13.64
N PRO A 168 5.85 12.28 -13.38
CA PRO A 168 6.27 13.58 -13.87
C PRO A 168 7.66 13.84 -13.28
N ALA A 169 8.65 13.94 -14.18
CA ALA A 169 10.04 14.17 -13.84
C ALA A 169 10.13 15.37 -12.88
N SER A 170 10.73 15.13 -11.71
CA SER A 170 11.16 16.17 -10.78
C SER A 170 11.91 17.24 -11.56
N ARG A 171 11.41 18.48 -11.51
CA ARG A 171 12.15 19.63 -12.02
C ARG A 171 13.13 20.09 -10.95
N GLU A 172 14.36 20.26 -11.43
CA GLU A 172 15.55 20.79 -10.77
C GLU A 172 15.35 22.17 -10.11
#